data_AF-G1UUJ8-F1
#
_entry.id   AF-G1UUJ8-F1
#
_cell.length_a   1.000
_cell.length_b   1.000
_cell.length_c   1.000
_cell.angle_alpha   90.00
_cell.angle_beta   90.00
_cell.angle_gamma   90.00
#
_symmetry.space_group_name_H-M   'P 1'
#
loop_
_entity.id
_entity.type
_entity.pdbx_description
1 polymer ?
#
loop_
_entity_poly.entity_id
_entity_poly.type
_entity_poly.pdbx_seq_one_letter_code
_entity_poly.pdbx_strand_id
1 'polypeptide(L)'
;MVTRLKRIMAWIFIVLGVLLGLISIFPAAGTQTGEGAKAVLIIGILMVVAGIALLCGKGKNEYFPVAGVKKGKPAPYSTKNCPECDARLPLKVNVCPECGQKQKDNNSTCSGGVSTAAEARSVFAQEKRNAKSVDSPGYIWRSIVDGTVCERCANNNGHRFSWDEEPPGGHAGAKARCRCYPETIIPK
;
A
#
# COMPACT_ATOMS: atom_id res chain seq x y z
N MET A 1 -1.07 -2.90 16.13
CA MET A 1 -0.11 -2.81 17.27
C MET A 1 1.24 -3.52 17.03
N VAL A 2 1.29 -4.61 16.26
CA VAL A 2 2.48 -5.48 16.04
C VAL A 2 3.67 -4.78 15.37
N THR A 3 3.44 -3.77 14.53
CA THR A 3 4.48 -3.06 13.78
C THR A 3 5.31 -2.11 14.65
N ARG A 4 4.72 -1.50 15.68
CA ARG A 4 5.44 -0.65 16.64
C ARG A 4 6.35 -1.49 17.54
N LEU A 5 5.86 -2.62 18.06
CA LEU A 5 6.66 -3.53 18.87
C LEU A 5 7.83 -4.12 18.08
N LYS A 6 7.61 -4.55 16.83
CA LYS A 6 8.70 -5.04 15.95
C LYS A 6 9.79 -3.99 15.73
N ARG A 7 9.42 -2.72 15.52
CA ARG A 7 10.39 -1.62 15.37
C ARG A 7 11.19 -1.37 16.65
N ILE A 8 10.53 -1.38 17.82
CA ILE A 8 11.20 -1.24 19.11
C ILE A 8 12.19 -2.38 19.33
N MET A 9 11.77 -3.64 19.10
CA MET A 9 12.65 -4.81 19.24
C MET A 9 13.85 -4.74 18.27
N ALA A 10 13.63 -4.32 17.03
CA ALA A 10 14.72 -4.19 16.05
C ALA A 10 15.78 -3.16 16.49
N TRP A 11 15.36 -2.01 17.03
CA TRP A 11 16.29 -1.02 17.56
C TRP A 11 17.05 -1.52 18.80
N ILE A 12 16.40 -2.27 19.68
CA ILE A 12 17.05 -2.90 20.84
C ILE A 12 18.18 -3.82 20.37
N PHE A 13 17.93 -4.70 19.39
CA PHE A 13 18.96 -5.60 18.84
C PHE A 13 20.14 -4.87 18.21
N ILE A 14 19.88 -3.78 17.48
CA ILE A 14 20.95 -2.97 16.87
C ILE A 14 21.80 -2.29 17.95
N VAL A 15 21.18 -1.65 18.93
CA VAL A 15 21.89 -0.93 20.00
C VAL A 15 22.71 -1.90 20.85
N LEU A 16 22.13 -3.02 21.30
CA LEU A 16 22.87 -4.03 22.07
C LEU A 16 24.04 -4.62 21.28
N GLY A 17 23.81 -4.94 20.00
CA GLY A 17 24.85 -5.51 19.14
C GLY A 17 26.04 -4.57 18.93
N VAL A 18 25.78 -3.27 18.72
CA VAL A 18 26.83 -2.25 18.63
C VAL A 18 27.57 -2.10 19.95
N LEU A 19 26.86 -2.09 21.08
CA LEU A 19 27.46 -1.94 22.41
C LEU A 19 28.40 -3.12 22.72
N LEU A 20 27.98 -4.35 22.41
CA LEU A 20 28.81 -5.56 22.54
C LEU A 20 30.04 -5.52 21.62
N GLY A 21 29.89 -5.01 20.40
CA GLY A 21 31.01 -4.80 19.48
C GLY A 21 32.04 -3.80 20.02
N LEU A 22 31.59 -2.68 20.60
CA LEU A 22 32.49 -1.67 21.20
C LEU A 22 33.24 -2.21 22.42
N ILE A 23 32.58 -2.96 23.29
CA ILE A 23 33.21 -3.62 24.45
C ILE A 23 34.31 -4.59 24.01
N SER A 24 34.17 -5.20 22.84
CA SER A 24 35.17 -6.14 22.29
C SER A 24 36.43 -5.42 21.78
N ILE A 25 36.35 -4.14 21.44
CA ILE A 25 37.47 -3.32 20.91
C ILE A 25 38.25 -2.64 22.04
N PHE A 26 37.57 -2.30 23.14
CA PHE A 26 38.17 -1.67 24.31
C PHE A 26 38.10 -2.61 25.52
N PRO A 27 38.94 -3.66 25.58
CA PRO A 27 38.97 -4.52 26.74
C PRO A 27 39.39 -3.71 27.96
N ALA A 28 38.53 -3.67 28.99
CA ALA A 28 38.94 -3.20 30.30
C ALA A 28 40.14 -4.03 30.77
N ALA A 29 41.19 -3.35 31.23
CA ALA A 29 42.44 -3.98 31.61
C ALA A 29 42.18 -5.12 32.62
N GLY A 30 42.37 -6.37 32.20
CA GLY A 30 42.44 -7.51 33.11
C GLY A 30 41.75 -8.81 32.70
N THR A 31 40.79 -8.82 31.77
CA THR A 31 40.05 -10.06 31.49
C THR A 31 39.58 -10.16 30.04
N GLN A 32 40.35 -10.84 29.19
CA GLN A 32 39.82 -11.77 28.17
C GLN A 32 40.95 -12.42 27.38
N THR A 33 40.92 -13.76 27.29
CA THR A 33 41.69 -14.52 26.32
C THR A 33 41.19 -14.20 24.90
N GLY A 34 42.07 -14.22 23.90
CA GLY A 34 41.74 -13.78 22.53
C GLY A 34 40.59 -14.56 21.85
N GLU A 35 40.20 -15.72 22.38
CA GLU A 35 39.03 -16.48 21.90
C GLU A 35 37.70 -15.91 22.42
N GLY A 36 37.66 -15.41 23.66
CA GLY A 36 36.46 -14.79 24.24
C GLY A 36 36.05 -13.52 23.49
N ALA A 37 37.02 -12.65 23.17
CA ALA A 37 36.76 -11.41 22.45
C ALA A 37 36.18 -11.65 21.05
N LYS A 38 36.62 -12.70 20.35
CA LYS A 38 36.08 -13.09 19.04
C LYS A 38 34.63 -13.56 19.14
N ALA A 39 34.29 -14.33 20.16
CA ALA A 39 32.92 -14.80 20.37
C ALA A 39 31.95 -13.63 20.64
N VAL A 40 32.34 -12.66 21.47
CA VAL A 40 31.51 -11.47 21.76
C VAL A 40 31.30 -10.61 20.50
N LEU A 41 32.36 -10.43 19.69
CA LEU A 41 32.26 -9.69 18.43
C LEU A 41 31.29 -10.37 17.45
N ILE A 42 31.35 -11.69 17.32
CA ILE A 42 30.45 -12.46 16.44
C ILE A 42 28.99 -12.32 16.90
N ILE A 43 28.72 -12.44 18.20
CA ILE A 43 27.37 -12.27 18.76
C ILE A 43 26.85 -10.86 18.51
N GLY A 44 27.68 -9.83 18.70
CA GLY A 44 27.32 -8.44 18.41
C GLY A 44 26.92 -8.23 16.95
N ILE A 45 27.70 -8.78 16.01
CA ILE A 45 27.41 -8.72 14.56
C ILE A 45 26.09 -9.43 14.25
N LEU A 46 25.87 -10.64 14.78
CA LEU A 46 24.63 -11.40 14.56
C LEU A 46 23.40 -10.64 15.06
N MET A 47 23.50 -9.95 16.21
CA MET A 47 22.41 -9.11 16.72
C MET A 47 22.10 -7.91 15.82
N VAL A 48 23.13 -7.23 15.31
CA VAL A 48 22.94 -6.13 14.34
C VAL A 48 22.28 -6.64 13.05
N VAL A 49 22.75 -7.77 12.51
CA VAL A 49 22.17 -8.40 11.31
C VAL A 49 20.71 -8.79 11.55
N ALA A 50 20.39 -9.38 12.69
CA ALA A 50 19.01 -9.73 13.05
C ALA A 50 18.12 -8.49 13.19
N GLY A 51 18.61 -7.42 13.83
CA GLY A 51 17.90 -6.14 13.93
C GLY A 51 17.64 -5.50 12.57
N ILE A 52 18.63 -5.47 11.68
CA ILE A 52 18.48 -5.01 10.30
C ILE A 52 17.50 -5.90 9.53
N ALA A 53 17.56 -7.23 9.68
CA ALA A 53 16.63 -8.15 9.03
C ALA A 53 15.18 -7.94 9.52
N LEU A 54 14.96 -7.56 10.79
CA LEU A 54 13.64 -7.21 11.32
C LEU A 54 13.13 -5.86 10.77
N LEU A 55 14.02 -4.91 10.47
CA LEU A 55 13.66 -3.64 9.80
C LEU A 55 13.40 -3.83 8.29
N CYS A 56 14.23 -4.64 7.64
CA CYS A 56 14.21 -4.91 6.20
C CYS A 56 13.27 -6.04 5.80
N GLY A 57 12.78 -6.81 6.77
CA GLY A 57 11.81 -7.87 6.60
C GLY A 57 10.53 -7.30 6.04
N LYS A 58 10.47 -7.19 4.71
CA LYS A 58 9.25 -6.97 3.94
C LYS A 58 8.26 -7.99 4.48
N GLY A 59 7.27 -7.52 5.23
CA GLY A 59 6.12 -8.33 5.54
C GLY A 59 5.67 -8.90 4.21
N LYS A 60 5.74 -10.23 4.05
CA LYS A 60 5.10 -10.86 2.91
C LYS A 60 3.67 -10.40 3.06
N ASN A 61 3.23 -9.54 2.14
CA ASN A 61 1.83 -9.20 1.99
C ASN A 61 1.16 -10.52 1.68
N GLU A 62 0.72 -11.21 2.72
CA GLU A 62 -0.23 -12.28 2.59
C GLU A 62 -1.46 -11.60 2.02
N TYR A 63 -1.57 -11.67 0.69
CA TYR A 63 -2.81 -11.55 -0.04
C TYR A 63 -3.75 -12.54 0.63
N PHE A 64 -4.50 -12.06 1.64
CA PHE A 64 -5.45 -12.85 2.38
C PHE A 64 -6.38 -13.51 1.37
N PRO A 65 -6.30 -14.84 1.18
CA PRO A 65 -7.23 -15.53 0.31
C PRO A 65 -8.56 -15.55 1.05
N VAL A 66 -9.51 -14.72 0.62
CA VAL A 66 -10.91 -14.96 0.95
C VAL A 66 -11.49 -15.78 -0.19
N ALA A 67 -12.14 -16.88 0.18
CA ALA A 67 -12.78 -17.79 -0.76
C ALA A 67 -13.68 -17.01 -1.74
N GLY A 68 -13.45 -17.18 -3.04
CA GLY A 68 -14.20 -16.53 -4.10
C GLY A 68 -13.60 -15.25 -4.71
N VAL A 69 -12.53 -14.67 -4.14
CA VAL A 69 -11.88 -13.46 -4.70
C VAL A 69 -10.66 -13.82 -5.54
N LYS A 70 -10.68 -13.49 -6.84
CA LYS A 70 -9.57 -13.75 -7.77
C LYS A 70 -8.31 -12.99 -7.33
N LYS A 71 -7.25 -13.73 -6.97
CA LYS A 71 -5.89 -13.18 -6.85
C LYS A 71 -5.43 -12.78 -8.26
N GLY A 72 -5.25 -11.48 -8.51
CA GLY A 72 -4.79 -11.01 -9.81
C GLY A 72 -4.53 -9.52 -9.81
N LYS A 73 -3.54 -9.09 -10.60
CA LYS A 73 -3.40 -7.68 -10.96
C LYS A 73 -4.70 -7.23 -11.63
N PRO A 74 -5.17 -5.99 -11.38
CA PRO A 74 -6.35 -5.49 -12.04
C PRO A 74 -6.21 -5.62 -13.56
N ALA A 75 -7.27 -6.07 -14.23
CA ALA A 75 -7.25 -6.25 -15.67
C ALA A 75 -6.95 -4.91 -16.36
N PRO A 76 -6.16 -4.91 -17.45
CA PRO A 76 -5.93 -3.70 -18.23
C PRO A 76 -7.29 -3.12 -18.68
N TYR A 77 -7.36 -1.80 -18.79
CA TYR A 77 -8.53 -1.09 -19.29
C TYR A 77 -8.12 -0.25 -20.50
N SER A 78 -9.05 -0.08 -21.44
CA SER A 78 -8.81 0.60 -22.73
C SER A 78 -9.69 1.84 -22.92
N THR A 79 -10.69 1.99 -22.06
CA THR A 79 -11.69 3.06 -22.12
C THR A 79 -11.71 3.97 -20.89
N LYS A 80 -12.27 5.16 -21.07
CA LYS A 80 -12.60 6.17 -20.05
C LYS A 80 -13.99 6.74 -20.31
N ASN A 81 -14.65 7.30 -19.30
CA ASN A 81 -15.93 7.99 -19.50
C ASN A 81 -15.71 9.49 -19.68
N CYS A 82 -16.49 10.11 -20.56
CA CYS A 82 -16.54 11.55 -20.70
C CYS A 82 -17.08 12.18 -19.40
N PRO A 83 -16.43 13.20 -18.83
CA PRO A 83 -16.93 13.87 -17.65
C PRO A 83 -18.22 14.68 -17.88
N GLU A 84 -18.58 15.04 -19.12
CA GLU A 84 -19.77 15.87 -19.36
C GLU A 84 -21.01 15.06 -19.73
N CYS A 85 -20.87 14.09 -20.63
CA CYS A 85 -22.00 13.33 -21.18
C CYS A 85 -21.96 11.83 -20.87
N ASP A 86 -21.02 11.37 -20.03
CA ASP A 86 -20.84 9.96 -19.64
C ASP A 86 -20.53 8.97 -20.78
N ALA A 87 -20.37 9.44 -22.02
CA ALA A 87 -20.00 8.61 -23.16
C ALA A 87 -18.71 7.80 -22.89
N ARG A 88 -18.69 6.53 -23.29
CA ARG A 88 -17.51 5.67 -23.18
C ARG A 88 -16.56 5.92 -24.35
N LEU A 89 -15.34 6.28 -24.02
CA LEU A 89 -14.32 6.76 -24.95
C LEU A 89 -13.03 5.93 -24.88
N PRO A 90 -12.25 5.83 -25.96
CA PRO A 90 -10.88 5.31 -25.87
C PRO A 90 -10.01 6.19 -24.96
N LEU A 91 -9.07 5.60 -24.22
CA LEU A 91 -8.21 6.32 -23.27
C LEU A 91 -7.46 7.52 -23.90
N LYS A 92 -7.02 7.36 -25.14
CA LYS A 92 -6.19 8.33 -25.88
C LYS A 92 -6.98 9.40 -26.64
N VAL A 93 -8.32 9.45 -26.51
CA VAL A 93 -9.09 10.47 -27.21
C VAL A 93 -8.93 11.84 -26.51
N ASN A 94 -8.76 12.89 -27.32
CA ASN A 94 -8.56 14.28 -26.88
C ASN A 94 -9.85 15.11 -26.89
N VAL A 95 -10.86 14.69 -27.65
CA VAL A 95 -12.16 15.35 -27.77
C VAL A 95 -13.25 14.30 -27.78
N CYS A 96 -14.31 14.49 -27.00
CA CYS A 96 -15.46 13.59 -27.00
C CYS A 96 -16.25 13.76 -28.31
N PRO A 97 -16.53 12.69 -29.08
CA PRO A 97 -17.31 12.79 -30.31
C PRO A 97 -18.80 13.09 -30.06
N GLU A 98 -19.32 12.76 -28.87
CA GLU A 98 -20.74 12.95 -28.53
C GLU A 98 -21.05 14.39 -28.11
N CYS A 99 -20.15 15.04 -27.36
CA CYS A 99 -20.43 16.36 -26.77
C CYS A 99 -19.37 17.44 -27.08
N GLY A 100 -18.29 17.10 -27.80
CA GLY A 100 -17.22 18.05 -28.12
C GLY A 100 -16.28 18.41 -26.97
N GLN A 101 -16.45 17.84 -25.77
CA GLN A 101 -15.62 18.20 -24.62
C GLN A 101 -14.16 17.80 -24.81
N LYS A 102 -13.24 18.76 -24.59
CA LYS A 102 -11.79 18.52 -24.57
C LYS A 102 -11.40 17.70 -23.34
N GLN A 103 -10.75 16.57 -23.57
CA GLN A 103 -10.27 15.66 -22.53
C GLN A 103 -8.86 16.08 -22.11
N LYS A 104 -8.74 16.64 -20.90
CA LYS A 104 -7.47 17.20 -20.40
C LYS A 104 -6.44 16.14 -20.01
N ASP A 105 -6.88 14.91 -19.75
CA ASP A 105 -5.98 13.78 -19.51
C ASP A 105 -6.66 12.41 -19.77
N ASN A 106 -5.85 11.37 -19.78
CA ASN A 106 -6.19 9.96 -19.77
C ASN A 106 -6.50 9.43 -18.35
N ASN A 107 -6.55 10.33 -17.36
CA ASN A 107 -6.67 10.02 -15.95
C ASN A 107 -8.11 10.16 -15.44
N SER A 108 -8.92 10.94 -16.17
CA SER A 108 -10.36 11.17 -16.03
C SER A 108 -11.13 9.99 -16.60
N THR A 109 -11.31 8.98 -15.76
CA THR A 109 -11.87 7.67 -16.15
C THR A 109 -13.30 7.51 -15.68
N CYS A 110 -13.69 8.19 -14.60
CA CYS A 110 -14.96 7.98 -13.91
C CYS A 110 -15.87 9.20 -14.05
N SER A 111 -17.17 8.98 -13.81
CA SER A 111 -18.17 10.04 -13.70
C SER A 111 -19.03 9.87 -12.45
N GLY A 112 -19.37 11.00 -11.79
CA GLY A 112 -20.36 11.08 -10.71
C GLY A 112 -19.85 11.15 -9.25
N GLY A 113 -18.55 11.02 -9.00
CA GLY A 113 -17.96 11.26 -7.66
C GLY A 113 -17.62 12.73 -7.39
N VAL A 114 -16.84 13.00 -6.33
CA VAL A 114 -16.39 14.36 -5.98
C VAL A 114 -15.65 15.06 -7.12
N SER A 115 -15.79 16.38 -7.24
CA SER A 115 -15.35 17.11 -8.42
C SER A 115 -13.83 17.20 -8.56
N THR A 116 -13.09 17.13 -7.45
CA THR A 116 -11.62 17.29 -7.45
C THR A 116 -10.88 16.03 -7.01
N ALA A 117 -9.68 15.82 -7.55
CA ALA A 117 -8.83 14.70 -7.14
C ALA A 117 -8.25 14.90 -5.73
N ALA A 118 -8.09 16.16 -5.28
CA ALA A 118 -7.59 16.47 -3.94
C ALA A 118 -8.59 16.03 -2.87
N GLU A 119 -9.87 16.35 -3.06
CA GLU A 119 -10.96 15.91 -2.20
C GLU A 119 -11.12 14.39 -2.21
N ALA A 120 -11.10 13.77 -3.39
CA ALA A 120 -11.17 12.32 -3.52
C ALA A 120 -10.06 11.61 -2.71
N ARG A 121 -8.84 12.15 -2.78
CA ARG A 121 -7.69 11.64 -2.03
C ARG A 121 -7.79 11.91 -0.54
N SER A 122 -8.38 13.03 -0.10
CA SER A 122 -8.54 13.32 1.33
C SER A 122 -9.52 12.34 1.98
N VAL A 123 -10.64 12.05 1.30
CA VAL A 123 -11.61 11.02 1.73
C VAL A 123 -10.94 9.64 1.79
N PHE A 124 -10.24 9.23 0.73
CA PHE A 124 -9.51 7.96 0.74
C PHE A 124 -8.46 7.89 1.86
N ALA A 125 -7.73 8.98 2.12
CA ALA A 125 -6.74 9.04 3.19
C ALA A 125 -7.37 8.93 4.58
N GLN A 126 -8.58 9.45 4.76
CA GLN A 126 -9.35 9.27 6.00
C GLN A 126 -9.76 7.82 6.19
N GLU A 127 -10.34 7.17 5.17
CA GLU A 127 -10.68 5.75 5.20
C GLU A 127 -9.46 4.87 5.50
N LYS A 128 -8.33 5.16 4.85
CA LYS A 128 -7.05 4.49 5.12
C LYS A 128 -6.61 4.63 6.58
N ARG A 129 -6.77 5.81 7.19
CA ARG A 129 -6.43 6.02 8.61
C ARG A 129 -7.33 5.19 9.53
N ASN A 130 -8.64 5.19 9.26
CA ASN A 130 -9.61 4.42 10.02
C ASN A 130 -9.32 2.92 9.92
N ALA A 131 -9.08 2.42 8.71
CA ALA A 131 -8.72 1.02 8.47
C ALA A 131 -7.42 0.62 9.19
N LYS A 132 -6.40 1.48 9.18
CA LYS A 132 -5.14 1.22 9.90
C LYS A 132 -5.31 1.20 11.43
N SER A 133 -6.32 1.90 11.97
CA SER A 133 -6.59 1.87 13.41
C SER A 133 -7.08 0.50 13.91
N VAL A 134 -7.67 -0.30 13.02
CA VAL A 134 -8.13 -1.68 13.28
C VAL A 134 -7.17 -2.72 12.69
N ASP A 135 -5.91 -2.35 12.47
CA ASP A 135 -4.86 -3.20 11.89
C ASP A 135 -5.26 -3.86 10.54
N SER A 136 -6.09 -3.17 9.74
CA SER A 136 -6.53 -3.68 8.43
C SER A 136 -5.37 -3.80 7.44
N PRO A 137 -5.19 -4.96 6.78
CA PRO A 137 -4.11 -5.17 5.81
C PRO A 137 -4.40 -4.54 4.43
N GLY A 138 -5.66 -4.23 4.12
CA GLY A 138 -6.08 -3.78 2.79
C GLY A 138 -7.59 -3.60 2.69
N TYR A 139 -8.09 -3.48 1.47
CA TYR A 139 -9.51 -3.32 1.19
C TYR A 139 -9.96 -4.14 -0.02
N ILE A 140 -11.27 -4.34 -0.13
CA ILE A 140 -11.95 -4.83 -1.33
C ILE A 140 -12.48 -3.62 -2.09
N TRP A 141 -12.15 -3.50 -3.38
CA TRP A 141 -12.69 -2.43 -4.22
C TRP A 141 -14.16 -2.69 -4.50
N ARG A 142 -15.04 -1.77 -4.13
CA ARG A 142 -16.47 -1.83 -4.46
C ARG A 142 -16.82 -0.76 -5.47
N SER A 143 -17.25 -1.19 -6.65
CA SER A 143 -17.92 -0.29 -7.59
C SER A 143 -19.39 -0.21 -7.23
N ILE A 144 -20.03 0.86 -7.69
CA ILE A 144 -21.48 1.07 -7.53
C ILE A 144 -22.31 0.21 -8.51
N VAL A 145 -21.66 -0.51 -9.42
CA VAL A 145 -22.26 -1.43 -10.39
C VAL A 145 -23.42 -0.83 -11.19
N ASP A 146 -23.29 0.43 -11.64
CA ASP A 146 -24.25 1.08 -12.54
C ASP A 146 -23.72 1.18 -13.97
N GLY A 147 -24.59 1.60 -14.90
CA GLY A 147 -24.25 1.74 -16.32
C GLY A 147 -23.17 2.78 -16.64
N THR A 148 -22.85 3.66 -15.67
CA THR A 148 -21.86 4.74 -15.81
C THR A 148 -20.55 4.42 -15.06
N VAL A 149 -20.40 3.22 -14.51
CA VAL A 149 -19.11 2.69 -14.03
C VAL A 149 -18.15 2.56 -15.22
N CYS A 150 -16.95 3.11 -15.11
CA CYS A 150 -15.93 2.95 -16.13
C CYS A 150 -15.30 1.55 -16.12
N GLU A 151 -14.70 1.15 -17.23
CA GLU A 151 -14.12 -0.19 -17.41
C GLU A 151 -13.10 -0.53 -16.30
N ARG A 152 -12.21 0.40 -15.91
CA ARG A 152 -11.28 0.19 -14.79
C ARG A 152 -12.02 -0.17 -13.50
N CYS A 153 -13.05 0.62 -13.16
CA CYS A 153 -13.80 0.43 -11.93
C CYS A 153 -14.62 -0.86 -11.94
N ALA A 154 -15.15 -1.26 -13.10
CA ALA A 154 -15.80 -2.55 -13.28
C ALA A 154 -14.80 -3.70 -13.11
N ASN A 155 -13.64 -3.61 -13.77
CA ASN A 155 -12.58 -4.62 -13.70
C ASN A 155 -11.98 -4.79 -12.30
N ASN A 156 -11.95 -3.72 -11.50
CA ASN A 156 -11.42 -3.78 -10.14
C ASN A 156 -12.45 -4.27 -9.11
N ASN A 157 -13.74 -4.30 -9.45
CA ASN A 157 -14.78 -4.62 -8.48
C ASN A 157 -14.58 -6.02 -7.87
N GLY A 158 -14.63 -6.11 -6.54
CA GLY A 158 -14.41 -7.34 -5.79
C GLY A 158 -12.94 -7.74 -5.61
N HIS A 159 -11.99 -7.07 -6.27
CA HIS A 159 -10.55 -7.35 -6.07
C HIS A 159 -10.01 -6.71 -4.79
N ARG A 160 -8.97 -7.32 -4.24
CA ARG A 160 -8.29 -6.86 -3.03
C ARG A 160 -7.10 -5.99 -3.37
N PHE A 161 -6.94 -4.90 -2.65
CA PHE A 161 -5.86 -3.94 -2.81
C PHE A 161 -5.22 -3.61 -1.47
N SER A 162 -3.93 -3.28 -1.54
CA SER A 162 -3.21 -2.73 -0.38
C SER A 162 -3.65 -1.31 -0.13
N TRP A 163 -3.67 -0.91 1.16
CA TRP A 163 -3.79 0.49 1.53
C TRP A 163 -2.55 1.31 1.15
N ASP A 164 -1.39 0.67 1.04
CA ASP A 164 -0.08 1.32 0.90
C ASP A 164 0.52 1.24 -0.51
N GLU A 165 -0.01 0.37 -1.37
CA GLU A 165 0.43 0.22 -2.76
C GLU A 165 -0.68 0.66 -3.71
N GLU A 166 -0.43 1.74 -4.46
CA GLU A 166 -1.41 2.29 -5.39
C GLU A 166 -1.54 1.40 -6.63
N PRO A 167 -2.74 0.92 -6.98
CA PRO A 167 -2.93 0.12 -8.19
C PRO A 167 -2.84 0.98 -9.45
N PRO A 168 -2.60 0.37 -10.62
CA PRO A 168 -2.67 1.08 -11.90
C PRO A 168 -3.99 1.83 -12.06
N GLY A 169 -3.90 3.15 -12.24
CA GLY A 169 -5.06 4.02 -12.33
C GLY A 169 -5.65 4.47 -10.98
N GLY A 170 -4.95 4.26 -9.87
CA GLY A 170 -5.29 4.83 -8.56
C GLY A 170 -6.31 4.04 -7.74
N HIS A 171 -6.36 4.33 -6.45
CA HIS A 171 -7.22 3.63 -5.48
C HIS A 171 -8.73 3.89 -5.69
N ALA A 172 -9.55 2.99 -5.13
CA ALA A 172 -11.02 3.12 -5.13
C ALA A 172 -11.44 4.46 -4.52
N GLY A 173 -12.18 5.27 -5.28
CA GLY A 173 -12.68 6.56 -4.80
C GLY A 173 -11.64 7.67 -4.67
N ALA A 174 -10.34 7.40 -4.90
CA ALA A 174 -9.25 8.36 -4.74
C ALA A 174 -8.99 9.23 -5.99
N LYS A 175 -9.95 9.25 -6.93
CA LYS A 175 -9.91 10.06 -8.14
C LYS A 175 -11.15 10.92 -8.24
N ALA A 176 -10.98 12.10 -8.84
CA ALA A 176 -12.10 12.95 -9.22
C ALA A 176 -13.14 12.11 -9.98
N ARG A 177 -14.40 12.34 -9.60
CA ARG A 177 -15.58 11.72 -10.20
C ARG A 177 -15.67 10.19 -10.04
N CYS A 178 -14.79 9.55 -9.27
CA CYS A 178 -14.91 8.14 -8.94
C CYS A 178 -15.89 7.94 -7.80
N ARG A 179 -16.89 7.08 -8.01
CA ARG A 179 -17.91 6.70 -7.00
C ARG A 179 -17.59 5.38 -6.28
N CYS A 180 -16.49 4.72 -6.65
CA CYS A 180 -16.08 3.48 -5.99
C CYS A 180 -15.61 3.78 -4.57
N TYR A 181 -15.67 2.79 -3.69
CA TYR A 181 -15.19 2.93 -2.32
C TYR A 181 -14.36 1.70 -1.88
N PRO A 182 -13.40 1.89 -0.97
CA PRO A 182 -12.59 0.81 -0.41
C PRO A 182 -13.32 0.17 0.78
N GLU A 183 -13.85 -1.04 0.62
CA GLU A 183 -14.40 -1.80 1.75
C GLU A 183 -13.27 -2.41 2.59
N THR A 184 -13.09 -1.90 3.81
CA THR A 184 -12.02 -2.32 4.72
C THR A 184 -12.07 -3.82 5.04
N ILE A 185 -10.93 -4.49 4.91
CA ILE A 185 -10.79 -5.89 5.37
C ILE A 185 -10.49 -5.87 6.87
N ILE A 186 -11.39 -6.44 7.68
CA ILE A 186 -11.20 -6.56 9.13
C ILE A 186 -10.45 -7.87 9.44
N PRO A 187 -9.31 -7.83 10.17
CA PRO A 187 -8.64 -9.03 10.66
C PRO A 187 -9.57 -9.84 11.57
N LYS A 188 -9.44 -11.17 11.51
CA LYS A 188 -10.14 -12.08 12.45
C LYS A 188 -9.37 -12.22 13.75
#